data_AF-A0A533VY46-F1
#
_entry.id   AF-A0A533VY46-F1
#
_cell.length_a   1.000
_cell.length_b   1.000
_cell.length_c   1.000
_cell.angle_alpha   90.00
_cell.angle_beta   90.00
_cell.angle_gamma   90.00
#
_symmetry.space_group_name_H-M   'P 1'
#
loop_
_entity.id
_entity.type
_entity.pdbx_description
1 polymer ?
#
loop_
_entity_poly.entity_id
_entity_poly.type
_entity_poly.pdbx_seq_one_letter_code
_entity_poly.pdbx_strand_id
1 'polypeptide(L)'
;MKVRTIDMSSLLTTFAIEEVEVRDWIVQPDGLSTLAVMERHGRSGNKNLGLAKNCLERGAIGSTISHDSHNVTVMGRNARDMQIAVKTLIEGQGGVVVVDEGEVKANLKLPVAGLMSEEPIGVVAEGMRKVRAELKKLGRDETWFLSVWAIAIPVAPSARITDKVLVDCSRSQEVVPLFVR
;
A
#
# COMPACT_ATOMS: atom_id res chain seq x y z
N MET A 1 -7.78 -19.25 -10.86
CA MET A 1 -7.46 -18.16 -11.82
C MET A 1 -6.01 -17.76 -11.63
N LYS A 2 -5.23 -17.56 -12.71
CA LYS A 2 -3.83 -17.12 -12.58
C LYS A 2 -3.74 -15.61 -12.47
N VAL A 3 -3.09 -15.13 -11.42
CA VAL A 3 -2.88 -13.70 -11.16
C VAL A 3 -1.41 -13.40 -10.95
N ARG A 4 -0.99 -12.23 -11.41
CA ARG A 4 0.34 -11.68 -11.18
C ARG A 4 0.37 -11.02 -9.81
N THR A 5 1.27 -11.49 -8.95
CA THR A 5 1.47 -10.95 -7.60
C THR A 5 2.83 -10.26 -7.50
N ILE A 6 2.94 -9.31 -6.57
CA ILE A 6 4.21 -8.66 -6.25
C ILE A 6 4.80 -9.32 -5.00
N ASP A 7 6.01 -9.85 -5.10
CA ASP A 7 6.79 -10.28 -3.93
C ASP A 7 7.42 -9.07 -3.26
N MET A 8 7.03 -8.81 -2.01
CA MET A 8 7.54 -7.70 -1.20
C MET A 8 8.41 -8.18 -0.02
N SER A 9 9.13 -9.29 -0.20
CA SER A 9 10.18 -9.73 0.73
C SER A 9 11.36 -8.75 0.83
N SER A 10 11.55 -7.89 -0.17
CA SER A 10 12.54 -6.81 -0.17
C SER A 10 12.07 -5.58 -0.95
N LEU A 11 12.84 -4.47 -0.89
CA LEU A 11 12.60 -3.27 -1.72
C LEU A 11 12.78 -3.53 -3.22
N LEU A 12 13.60 -4.52 -3.58
CA LEU A 12 13.75 -5.03 -4.94
C LEU A 12 12.70 -6.12 -5.17
N THR A 13 11.48 -5.66 -5.40
CA THR A 13 10.30 -6.51 -5.61
C THR A 13 10.40 -7.33 -6.90
N THR A 14 9.64 -8.41 -6.99
CA THR A 14 9.56 -9.22 -8.23
C THR A 14 8.11 -9.58 -8.51
N PHE A 15 7.80 -9.91 -9.76
CA PHE A 15 6.53 -10.50 -10.09
C PHE A 15 6.58 -12.02 -9.91
N ALA A 16 5.51 -12.58 -9.38
CA ALA A 16 5.25 -14.01 -9.39
C ALA A 16 3.86 -14.26 -9.99
N ILE A 17 3.58 -15.51 -10.34
CA ILE A 17 2.25 -15.94 -10.77
C ILE A 17 1.73 -16.88 -9.70
N GLU A 18 0.55 -16.57 -9.16
CA GLU A 18 -0.14 -17.38 -8.17
C GLU A 18 -1.50 -17.81 -8.72
N GLU A 19 -2.00 -18.95 -8.25
CA GLU A 19 -3.37 -19.37 -8.51
C GLU A 19 -4.27 -18.97 -7.34
N VAL A 20 -5.35 -18.26 -7.67
CA VAL A 20 -6.32 -17.76 -6.70
C VAL A 20 -7.72 -18.26 -7.04
N GLU A 21 -8.54 -18.45 -6.01
CA GLU A 21 -9.96 -18.73 -6.18
C GLU A 21 -10.68 -17.45 -6.66
N VAL A 22 -11.74 -17.62 -7.44
CA VAL A 22 -12.66 -16.54 -7.79
C VAL A 22 -14.06 -16.98 -7.37
N ARG A 23 -14.69 -16.20 -6.50
CA ARG A 23 -16.07 -16.40 -6.07
C ARG A 23 -16.88 -15.15 -6.39
N ASP A 24 -18.05 -15.33 -7.00
CA ASP A 24 -18.95 -14.24 -7.38
C ASP A 24 -18.25 -13.11 -8.13
N TRP A 25 -17.38 -13.46 -9.09
CA TRP A 25 -16.56 -12.52 -9.88
C TRP A 25 -15.52 -11.72 -9.08
N ILE A 26 -15.30 -12.07 -7.82
CA ILE A 26 -14.33 -11.44 -6.93
C ILE A 26 -13.17 -12.41 -6.69
N VAL A 27 -11.95 -11.95 -6.98
CA VAL A 27 -10.72 -12.65 -6.63
C VAL A 27 -10.63 -12.80 -5.12
N GLN A 28 -10.44 -14.02 -4.66
CA GLN A 28 -10.17 -14.32 -3.26
C GLN A 28 -8.65 -14.24 -3.05
N PRO A 29 -8.13 -13.30 -2.24
CA PRO A 29 -6.69 -13.12 -2.09
C PRO A 29 -5.98 -14.28 -1.39
N ASP A 30 -6.70 -15.18 -0.69
CA ASP A 30 -6.22 -16.43 -0.07
C ASP A 30 -4.76 -16.39 0.44
N GLY A 31 -4.53 -15.62 1.51
CA GLY A 31 -3.20 -15.49 2.11
C GLY A 31 -2.35 -14.34 1.57
N LEU A 32 -2.75 -13.71 0.46
CA LEU A 32 -2.12 -12.52 -0.11
C LEU A 32 -2.69 -11.24 0.51
N SER A 33 -1.90 -10.17 0.49
CA SER A 33 -2.38 -8.82 0.75
C SER A 33 -2.93 -8.20 -0.53
N THR A 34 -4.06 -7.50 -0.42
CA THR A 34 -4.53 -6.61 -1.49
C THR A 34 -3.80 -5.28 -1.35
N LEU A 35 -3.35 -4.74 -2.48
CA LEU A 35 -2.73 -3.43 -2.62
C LEU A 35 -3.63 -2.56 -3.48
N ALA A 36 -3.90 -1.33 -3.05
CA ALA A 36 -4.65 -0.36 -3.82
C ALA A 36 -3.86 0.96 -3.90
N VAL A 37 -3.74 1.49 -5.12
CA VAL A 37 -3.18 2.82 -5.38
C VAL A 37 -4.28 3.66 -6.02
N MET A 38 -4.61 4.79 -5.40
CA MET A 38 -5.74 5.64 -5.80
C MET A 38 -5.26 7.07 -6.00
N GLU A 39 -5.54 7.60 -7.19
CA GLU A 39 -5.22 8.99 -7.52
C GLU A 39 -6.02 9.95 -6.63
N ARG A 40 -5.32 10.94 -6.07
CA ARG A 40 -5.89 11.84 -5.05
C ARG A 40 -5.72 13.33 -5.33
N HIS A 41 -5.16 13.69 -6.48
CA HIS A 41 -4.90 15.07 -6.88
C HIS A 41 -6.00 15.64 -7.78
N GLY A 42 -7.11 14.91 -7.95
CA GLY A 42 -8.30 15.38 -8.66
C GLY A 42 -8.13 15.46 -10.17
N ARG A 43 -7.14 14.78 -10.75
CA ARG A 43 -6.83 14.88 -12.18
C ARG A 43 -7.46 13.79 -13.03
N SER A 44 -7.46 12.56 -12.52
CA SER A 44 -7.85 11.37 -13.30
C SER A 44 -8.90 10.51 -12.62
N GLY A 45 -8.95 10.51 -11.28
CA GLY A 45 -9.80 9.59 -10.52
C GLY A 45 -9.41 8.12 -10.66
N ASN A 46 -8.22 7.83 -11.21
CA ASN A 46 -7.72 6.49 -11.42
C ASN A 46 -7.56 5.72 -10.11
N LYS A 47 -7.82 4.43 -10.17
CA LYS A 47 -7.64 3.49 -9.07
C LYS A 47 -7.17 2.18 -9.65
N ASN A 48 -6.17 1.57 -9.02
CA ASN A 48 -5.67 0.28 -9.43
C ASN A 48 -5.50 -0.65 -8.23
N LEU A 49 -5.71 -1.93 -8.48
CA LEU A 49 -5.59 -3.00 -7.50
C LEU A 49 -4.47 -3.95 -7.91
N GLY A 50 -3.74 -4.43 -6.91
CA GLY A 50 -2.75 -5.48 -7.05
C GLY A 50 -2.85 -6.47 -5.90
N LEU A 51 -2.15 -7.59 -6.06
CA LEU A 51 -1.97 -8.58 -5.01
C LEU A 51 -0.50 -8.69 -4.68
N ALA A 52 -0.19 -8.85 -3.40
CA ALA A 52 1.18 -8.91 -2.92
C ALA A 52 1.37 -10.03 -1.90
N LYS A 53 2.52 -10.68 -1.97
CA LYS A 53 2.97 -11.70 -1.01
C LYS A 53 4.09 -11.17 -0.13
N ASN A 54 4.37 -11.88 0.95
CA ASN A 54 5.38 -11.47 1.94
C ASN A 54 5.09 -10.06 2.48
N CYS A 55 3.81 -9.79 2.77
CA CYS A 55 3.25 -8.53 3.25
C CYS A 55 2.55 -8.72 4.60
N LEU A 56 1.47 -8.02 4.89
CA LEU A 56 0.76 -8.19 6.16
C LEU A 56 0.13 -9.59 6.28
N GLU A 57 0.03 -10.11 7.51
CA GLU A 57 -0.73 -11.34 7.84
C GLU A 57 -2.17 -11.05 8.27
N ARG A 58 -2.39 -9.88 8.86
CA ARG A 58 -3.69 -9.30 9.21
C ARG A 58 -3.63 -7.77 9.15
N GLY A 59 -4.78 -7.11 9.31
CA GLY A 59 -4.85 -5.64 9.34
C GLY A 59 -4.60 -4.98 7.99
N ALA A 60 -4.38 -3.66 8.04
CA ALA A 60 -4.06 -2.81 6.90
C ALA A 60 -3.12 -1.66 7.29
N ILE A 61 -2.36 -1.19 6.31
CA ILE A 61 -1.55 0.02 6.37
C ILE A 61 -1.92 0.94 5.20
N GLY A 62 -2.08 2.23 5.47
CA GLY A 62 -2.32 3.25 4.47
C GLY A 62 -1.30 4.38 4.57
N SER A 63 -0.93 4.96 3.43
CA SER A 63 -0.02 6.11 3.36
C SER A 63 -0.36 7.02 2.18
N THR A 64 -0.21 8.33 2.36
CA THR A 64 -0.14 9.31 1.26
C THR A 64 1.30 9.70 0.90
N ILE A 65 2.27 9.27 1.70
CA ILE A 65 3.67 9.20 1.29
C ILE A 65 3.82 7.92 0.46
N SER A 66 3.78 8.07 -0.86
CA SER A 66 3.97 6.97 -1.80
C SER A 66 4.72 7.50 -3.01
N HIS A 67 6.04 7.34 -2.97
CA HIS A 67 6.95 7.97 -3.91
C HIS A 67 6.66 7.56 -5.35
N ASP A 68 6.75 8.43 -6.36
CA ASP A 68 6.85 9.91 -6.27
C ASP A 68 5.54 10.60 -6.68
N SER A 69 4.51 9.82 -7.02
CA SER A 69 3.19 10.39 -7.35
C SER A 69 2.40 10.80 -6.10
N HIS A 70 2.78 10.27 -4.93
CA HIS A 70 2.14 10.53 -3.64
C HIS A 70 0.63 10.33 -3.67
N ASN A 71 0.18 9.29 -4.39
CA ASN A 71 -1.21 8.83 -4.39
C ASN A 71 -1.55 8.14 -3.05
N VAL A 72 -2.83 7.89 -2.80
CA VAL A 72 -3.22 7.09 -1.63
C VAL A 72 -2.85 5.64 -1.93
N THR A 73 -1.92 5.11 -1.15
CA THR A 73 -1.51 3.70 -1.22
C THR A 73 -1.96 3.00 0.05
N VAL A 74 -2.80 1.98 -0.09
CA VAL A 74 -3.27 1.16 1.02
C VAL A 74 -3.02 -0.31 0.72
N MET A 75 -2.57 -1.05 1.72
CA MET A 75 -2.35 -2.48 1.65
C MET A 75 -3.02 -3.13 2.85
N GLY A 76 -3.68 -4.26 2.65
CA GLY A 76 -4.28 -4.98 3.77
C GLY A 76 -4.74 -6.37 3.43
N ARG A 77 -5.17 -7.07 4.47
CA ARG A 77 -5.60 -8.47 4.41
C ARG A 77 -7.11 -8.66 4.32
N ASN A 78 -7.86 -7.58 4.48
CA ASN A 78 -9.29 -7.56 4.29
C ASN A 78 -9.75 -6.16 3.86
N ALA A 79 -10.87 -6.09 3.15
CA ALA A 79 -11.39 -4.84 2.63
C ALA A 79 -11.84 -3.87 3.75
N ARG A 80 -12.33 -4.38 4.90
CA ARG A 80 -12.83 -3.56 6.01
C ARG A 80 -11.73 -2.68 6.59
N ASP A 81 -10.58 -3.26 6.93
CA ASP A 81 -9.46 -2.50 7.51
C ASP A 81 -8.87 -1.53 6.50
N MET A 82 -8.80 -1.93 5.23
CA MET A 82 -8.34 -1.04 4.14
C MET A 82 -9.28 0.16 3.95
N GLN A 83 -10.60 -0.05 4.01
CA GLN A 83 -11.58 1.04 3.92
C GLN A 83 -11.45 2.01 5.09
N ILE A 84 -11.28 1.51 6.31
CA ILE A 84 -11.03 2.34 7.50
C ILE A 84 -9.75 3.15 7.32
N ALA A 85 -8.66 2.51 6.88
CA ALA A 85 -7.39 3.18 6.62
C ALA A 85 -7.56 4.33 5.62
N VAL A 86 -8.21 4.09 4.47
CA VAL A 86 -8.45 5.13 3.47
C VAL A 86 -9.31 6.26 4.02
N LYS A 87 -10.38 5.94 4.75
CA LYS A 87 -11.26 6.94 5.38
C LYS A 87 -10.48 7.81 6.37
N THR A 88 -9.66 7.20 7.22
CA THR A 88 -8.83 7.91 8.19
C THR A 88 -7.79 8.82 7.52
N LEU A 89 -7.19 8.40 6.40
CA LEU A 89 -6.29 9.26 5.63
C LEU A 89 -7.04 10.46 5.04
N ILE A 90 -8.26 10.29 4.53
CA ILE A 90 -9.08 11.39 4.00
C ILE A 90 -9.41 12.38 5.13
N GLU A 91 -9.90 11.89 6.27
CA GLU A 91 -10.23 12.73 7.44
C GLU A 91 -9.00 13.45 8.01
N GLY A 92 -7.83 12.80 7.95
CA GLY A 92 -6.55 13.38 8.37
C GLY A 92 -5.90 14.32 7.36
N GLN A 93 -6.48 14.46 6.16
CA GLN A 93 -5.90 15.19 5.01
C GLN A 93 -4.52 14.64 4.59
N GLY A 94 -4.35 13.32 4.72
CA GLY A 94 -3.13 12.58 4.45
C GLY A 94 -2.33 12.25 5.71
N GLY A 95 -1.33 11.41 5.53
CA GLY A 95 -0.60 10.81 6.64
C GLY A 95 -0.21 9.36 6.41
N VAL A 96 -0.02 8.66 7.54
CA VAL A 96 0.22 7.23 7.61
C VAL A 96 -0.67 6.63 8.69
N VAL A 97 -1.37 5.54 8.39
CA VAL A 97 -2.33 4.90 9.28
C VAL A 97 -2.10 3.39 9.34
N VAL A 98 -2.25 2.80 10.52
CA VAL A 98 -2.29 1.35 10.74
C VAL A 98 -3.64 0.99 11.34
N VAL A 99 -4.30 0.02 10.73
CA VAL A 99 -5.61 -0.50 11.15
C VAL A 99 -5.48 -1.99 11.40
N ASP A 100 -6.07 -2.49 12.48
CA ASP A 100 -6.15 -3.93 12.76
C ASP A 100 -7.49 -4.22 13.43
N GLU A 101 -8.12 -5.32 13.04
CA GLU A 101 -9.40 -5.78 13.60
C GLU A 101 -10.52 -4.73 13.59
N GLY A 102 -10.57 -3.89 12.56
CA GLY A 102 -11.58 -2.84 12.41
C GLY A 102 -11.33 -1.58 13.24
N GLU A 103 -10.13 -1.41 13.82
CA GLU A 103 -9.77 -0.27 14.65
C GLU A 103 -8.50 0.42 14.18
N VAL A 104 -8.48 1.76 14.26
CA VAL A 104 -7.27 2.55 13.99
C VAL A 104 -6.31 2.39 15.17
N LYS A 105 -5.20 1.67 14.96
CA LYS A 105 -4.18 1.44 15.99
C LYS A 105 -3.14 2.56 16.04
N ALA A 106 -2.81 3.15 14.89
CA ALA A 106 -1.96 4.34 14.81
C ALA A 106 -2.39 5.24 13.65
N ASN A 107 -2.28 6.56 13.84
CA ASN A 107 -2.57 7.56 12.83
C ASN A 107 -1.61 8.75 12.98
N LEU A 108 -0.66 8.88 12.06
CA LEU A 108 0.18 10.06 11.90
C LEU A 108 -0.46 10.96 10.83
N LYS A 109 -1.08 12.06 11.23
CA LYS A 109 -1.66 13.04 10.32
C LYS A 109 -0.57 13.92 9.71
N LEU A 110 -0.62 14.12 8.40
CA LEU A 110 0.31 14.96 7.64
C LEU A 110 -0.47 15.89 6.69
N PRO A 111 -1.24 16.85 7.22
CA PRO A 111 -2.23 17.60 6.44
C PRO A 111 -1.62 18.49 5.34
N VAL A 112 -0.35 18.87 5.46
CA VAL A 112 0.31 19.70 4.45
C VAL A 112 0.68 18.82 3.26
N ALA A 113 -0.10 18.96 2.18
CA ALA A 113 0.01 18.17 0.95
C ALA A 113 -0.11 16.64 1.13
N GLY A 114 -0.53 16.15 2.31
CA GLY A 114 -0.47 14.73 2.64
C GLY A 114 0.95 14.21 2.91
N LEU A 115 1.91 15.08 3.17
CA LEU A 115 3.35 14.74 3.26
C LEU A 115 4.02 15.32 4.50
N MET A 116 3.57 16.47 4.99
CA MET A 116 4.17 17.18 6.11
C MET A 116 3.12 17.60 7.13
N SER A 117 3.58 17.99 8.32
CA SER A 117 2.74 18.53 9.38
C SER A 117 3.35 19.83 9.89
N GLU A 118 2.49 20.75 10.33
CA GLU A 118 2.87 21.99 11.02
C GLU A 118 3.12 21.78 12.52
N GLU A 119 2.82 20.57 13.03
CA GLU A 119 3.09 20.19 14.42
C GLU A 119 4.60 20.20 14.73
N PRO A 120 5.00 20.45 15.99
CA PRO A 120 6.39 20.35 16.40
C PRO A 120 7.00 18.99 16.08
N ILE A 121 8.28 18.97 15.71
CA ILE A 121 8.99 17.75 15.29
C ILE A 121 8.88 16.61 16.31
N GLY A 122 8.85 16.91 17.61
CA GLY A 122 8.68 15.90 18.67
C GLY A 122 7.33 15.17 18.59
N VAL A 123 6.25 15.89 18.25
CA VAL A 123 4.90 15.34 18.08
C VAL A 123 4.85 14.45 16.84
N VAL A 124 5.39 14.92 15.72
CA VAL A 124 5.46 14.14 14.46
C VAL A 124 6.31 12.89 14.65
N ALA A 125 7.46 12.99 15.33
CA ALA A 125 8.35 11.88 15.61
C ALA A 125 7.70 10.83 16.53
N GLU A 126 6.97 11.24 17.56
CA GLU A 126 6.17 10.31 18.39
C GLU A 126 5.09 9.61 17.57
N GLY A 127 4.38 10.35 16.70
CA GLY A 127 3.39 9.76 15.80
C GLY A 127 3.98 8.70 14.87
N MET A 128 5.14 8.97 14.27
CA MET A 128 5.87 7.99 13.46
C MET A 128 6.33 6.78 14.29
N ARG A 129 6.81 6.99 15.53
CA ARG A 129 7.17 5.88 16.44
C ARG A 129 5.98 4.98 16.74
N LYS A 130 4.79 5.55 16.97
CA LYS A 130 3.55 4.78 17.15
C LYS A 130 3.19 3.96 15.91
N VAL A 131 3.25 4.56 14.72
CA VAL A 131 3.00 3.84 13.45
C VAL A 131 3.92 2.63 13.31
N ARG A 132 5.22 2.80 13.55
CA ARG A 132 6.20 1.70 13.47
C ARG A 132 5.96 0.63 14.53
N ALA A 133 5.61 1.04 15.76
CA ALA A 133 5.32 0.12 16.84
C ALA A 133 4.08 -0.75 16.54
N GLU A 134 3.00 -0.17 16.01
CA GLU A 134 1.81 -0.93 15.63
C GLU A 134 2.06 -1.82 14.41
N LEU A 135 2.81 -1.34 13.41
CA LEU A 135 3.19 -2.16 12.25
C LEU A 135 4.04 -3.37 12.65
N LYS A 136 4.92 -3.22 13.65
CA LYS A 136 5.70 -4.32 14.23
C LYS A 136 4.81 -5.40 14.83
N LYS A 137 3.68 -5.03 15.45
CA LYS A 137 2.69 -6.01 15.96
C LYS A 137 1.98 -6.78 14.84
N LEU A 138 1.96 -6.24 13.61
CA LEU A 138 1.50 -6.93 12.41
C LEU A 138 2.60 -7.76 11.73
N GLY A 139 3.74 -7.95 12.39
CA GLY A 139 4.84 -8.78 11.90
C GLY A 139 5.77 -8.10 10.89
N ARG A 140 5.74 -6.76 10.79
CA ARG A 140 6.56 -6.01 9.82
C ARG A 140 7.46 -4.98 10.49
N ASP A 141 8.73 -4.96 10.09
CA ASP A 141 9.76 -4.11 10.66
C ASP A 141 9.84 -2.73 9.97
N GLU A 142 10.76 -1.88 10.45
CA GLU A 142 10.98 -0.55 9.88
C GLU A 142 11.51 -0.62 8.44
N THR A 143 12.30 -1.65 8.10
CA THR A 143 12.84 -1.83 6.76
C THR A 143 11.72 -2.13 5.78
N TRP A 144 10.80 -3.02 6.15
CA TRP A 144 9.66 -3.38 5.31
C TRP A 144 8.69 -2.20 5.13
N PHE A 145 8.51 -1.36 6.15
CA PHE A 145 7.67 -0.15 6.05
C PHE A 145 8.05 0.75 4.86
N LEU A 146 9.34 0.90 4.57
CA LEU A 146 9.80 1.67 3.40
C LEU A 146 9.26 1.11 2.07
N SER A 147 8.95 -0.18 2.01
CA SER A 147 8.35 -0.81 0.82
C SER A 147 6.98 -0.24 0.51
N VAL A 148 6.19 0.16 1.51
CA VAL A 148 4.87 0.80 1.29
C VAL A 148 5.03 2.15 0.61
N TRP A 149 6.10 2.88 0.93
CA TRP A 149 6.40 4.16 0.32
C TRP A 149 7.01 4.00 -1.08
N ALA A 150 7.77 2.92 -1.32
CA ALA A 150 8.50 2.69 -2.57
C ALA A 150 7.73 1.87 -3.62
N ILE A 151 6.68 1.13 -3.24
CA ILE A 151 5.98 0.20 -4.14
C ILE A 151 5.38 0.89 -5.37
N ALA A 152 5.08 2.19 -5.24
CA ALA A 152 4.47 3.00 -6.29
C ALA A 152 5.44 3.89 -7.07
N ILE A 153 6.75 3.66 -6.97
CA ILE A 153 7.76 4.40 -7.75
C ILE A 153 7.91 3.75 -9.14
N PRO A 154 7.34 4.31 -10.23
CA PRO A 154 7.39 3.66 -11.54
C PRO A 154 8.76 3.73 -12.21
N VAL A 155 9.73 4.45 -11.62
CA VAL A 155 11.10 4.59 -12.14
C VAL A 155 12.13 3.79 -11.35
N ALA A 156 11.78 3.30 -10.16
CA ALA A 156 12.64 2.39 -9.43
C ALA A 156 12.64 1.04 -10.15
N PRO A 157 13.77 0.29 -10.14
CA PRO A 157 13.81 -1.06 -10.68
C PRO A 157 12.71 -1.94 -10.08
N SER A 158 12.56 -3.16 -10.57
CA SER A 158 11.68 -4.19 -9.99
C SER A 158 10.18 -4.04 -10.29
N ALA A 159 9.35 -4.91 -9.70
CA ALA A 159 7.90 -4.95 -9.90
C ALA A 159 7.18 -3.84 -9.13
N ARG A 160 6.43 -2.98 -9.83
CA ARG A 160 5.77 -1.80 -9.22
C ARG A 160 4.30 -1.75 -9.59
N ILE A 161 3.56 -0.91 -8.88
CA ILE A 161 2.15 -0.60 -9.15
C ILE A 161 1.94 0.91 -9.11
N THR A 162 1.15 1.44 -10.03
CA THR A 162 0.69 2.84 -10.01
C THR A 162 -0.82 2.87 -9.86
N ASP A 163 -1.42 4.05 -9.77
CA ASP A 163 -2.88 4.25 -9.87
C ASP A 163 -3.47 3.76 -11.20
N LYS A 164 -2.62 3.46 -12.21
CA LYS A 164 -3.04 3.07 -13.56
C LYS A 164 -2.80 1.61 -13.88
N VAL A 165 -1.62 1.11 -13.52
CA VAL A 165 -1.08 -0.16 -14.05
C VAL A 165 -0.15 -0.87 -13.08
N LEU A 166 0.05 -2.17 -13.27
CA LEU A 166 1.27 -2.84 -12.82
C LEU A 166 2.36 -2.61 -13.88
N VAL A 167 3.58 -2.37 -13.43
CA VAL A 167 4.71 -2.05 -14.32
C VAL A 167 5.96 -2.83 -13.91
N ASP A 168 6.59 -3.49 -14.89
CA ASP A 168 7.87 -4.17 -14.74
C ASP A 168 9.02 -3.22 -15.09
N CYS A 169 9.68 -2.70 -14.06
CA CYS A 169 10.81 -1.79 -14.19
C CYS A 169 12.16 -2.48 -14.13
N SER A 170 12.22 -3.82 -14.21
CA SER A 170 13.49 -4.56 -14.16
C SER A 170 14.36 -4.35 -15.40
N ARG A 171 13.75 -4.14 -16.58
CA ARG A 171 14.45 -3.96 -17.86
C ARG A 171 13.87 -2.86 -18.75
N SER A 172 12.54 -2.85 -18.97
CA SER A 172 11.92 -2.10 -20.08
C SER A 172 10.70 -1.25 -19.69
N GLN A 173 10.41 -1.07 -18.39
CA GLN A 173 9.22 -0.34 -17.91
C GLN A 173 7.92 -0.80 -18.58
N GLU A 174 7.75 -2.12 -18.69
CA GLU A 174 6.63 -2.73 -19.40
C GLU A 174 5.37 -2.76 -18.55
N VAL A 175 4.25 -2.34 -19.13
CA VAL A 175 2.94 -2.51 -18.51
C VAL A 175 2.55 -3.98 -18.56
N VAL A 176 2.23 -4.55 -17.40
CA VAL A 176 1.83 -5.96 -17.27
C VAL A 176 0.42 -6.07 -16.68
N PRO A 177 -0.42 -7.02 -17.14
CA PRO A 177 -1.78 -7.15 -16.62
C PRO A 177 -1.80 -7.78 -15.20
N LEU A 178 -2.88 -7.60 -14.44
CA LEU A 178 -3.06 -8.36 -13.19
C LEU A 178 -3.40 -9.83 -13.47
N PHE A 179 -4.29 -10.07 -14.42
CA PHE A 179 -4.71 -11.42 -14.81
C PHE A 179 -3.79 -12.00 -15.88
N VAL A 180 -3.40 -13.25 -15.72
CA VAL A 180 -2.55 -13.98 -16.66
C VAL A 180 -3.39 -15.03 -17.37
N ARG A 181 -3.25 -15.10 -18.70
CA ARG A 181 -3.90 -16.14 -19.52
C ARG A 181 -3.19 -17.48 -19.38
#